data_AF-A0A7X0BWR2-F1
#
_entry.id   AF-A0A7X0BWR2-F1
#
_cell.length_a   1.000
_cell.length_b   1.000
_cell.length_c   1.000
_cell.angle_alpha   90.00
_cell.angle_beta   90.00
_cell.angle_gamma   90.00
#
_symmetry.space_group_name_H-M   'P 1'
#
loop_
_entity.id
_entity.type
_entity.pdbx_description
1 polymer ?
#
loop_
_entity_poly.entity_id
_entity_poly.type
_entity_poly.pdbx_seq_one_letter_code
_entity_poly.pdbx_strand_id
1 'polypeptide(L)'
;MSSSTGPQADTTCHPREHLTVTPSPEAFRMARADGNERLRSSGSLFESFFSLDGAAYGAGALPVSVKELLGLVVSVMKDCEECVYYHLERCDEERVAREQVLEALQIALVGGGSVTIPLLRRAISFMEELPTLGKGRA
;
A
#
# COMPACT_ATOMS: atom_id res chain seq x y z
N MET A 1 -54.83 20.70 11.96
CA MET A 1 -53.96 21.38 10.98
C MET A 1 -52.55 20.91 11.23
N SER A 2 -52.20 19.81 10.60
CA SER A 2 -50.91 19.13 10.76
C SER A 2 -49.98 19.65 9.67
N SER A 3 -48.99 20.46 10.06
CA SER A 3 -47.93 20.90 9.15
C SER A 3 -46.64 20.17 9.53
N SER A 4 -46.40 19.06 8.82
CA SER A 4 -45.14 18.33 8.81
C SER A 4 -44.04 19.18 8.17
N THR A 5 -43.10 19.68 8.96
CA THR A 5 -41.85 20.25 8.45
C THR A 5 -40.76 19.18 8.48
N GLY A 6 -40.51 18.57 7.34
CA GLY A 6 -39.17 18.10 6.97
C GLY A 6 -38.87 18.64 5.55
N PRO A 7 -37.66 18.47 4.99
CA PRO A 7 -36.35 18.18 5.56
C PRO A 7 -35.33 19.30 5.23
N GLN A 8 -34.15 19.28 5.82
CA GLN A 8 -32.95 19.76 5.12
C GLN A 8 -31.86 18.71 5.31
N ALA A 9 -31.76 17.81 4.33
CA ALA A 9 -30.53 17.06 4.15
C ALA A 9 -29.47 18.08 3.74
N ASP A 10 -28.44 18.20 4.57
CA ASP A 10 -27.25 18.98 4.26
C ASP A 10 -26.54 18.33 3.07
N THR A 11 -26.92 18.77 1.86
CA THR A 11 -26.30 18.41 0.58
C THR A 11 -25.04 19.21 0.30
N THR A 12 -24.28 19.57 1.33
CA THR A 12 -22.89 19.94 1.12
C THR A 12 -22.13 18.66 0.78
N CYS A 13 -22.06 18.38 -0.53
CA CYS A 13 -20.99 17.59 -1.09
C CYS A 13 -19.69 18.32 -0.72
N HIS A 14 -19.16 18.03 0.48
CA HIS A 14 -17.80 18.38 0.80
C HIS A 14 -16.95 17.75 -0.28
N PRO A 15 -16.19 18.55 -1.05
CA PRO A 15 -15.26 17.97 -2.01
C PRO A 15 -14.38 17.02 -1.21
N ARG A 16 -14.36 15.74 -1.61
CA ARG A 16 -13.39 14.79 -1.11
C ARG A 16 -12.02 15.30 -1.56
N GLU A 17 -11.41 16.20 -0.77
CA GLU A 17 -10.03 16.68 -0.93
C GLU A 17 -9.00 15.54 -0.77
N HIS A 18 -9.47 14.30 -0.67
CA HIS A 18 -8.68 13.12 -0.40
C HIS A 18 -8.45 12.22 -1.62
N LEU A 19 -8.86 12.63 -2.81
CA LEU A 19 -8.52 11.93 -4.03
C LEU A 19 -7.42 12.74 -4.74
N THR A 20 -6.15 12.33 -4.67
CA THR A 20 -5.11 12.46 -5.75
C THR A 20 -3.64 12.57 -5.33
N VAL A 21 -3.26 12.56 -4.05
CA VAL A 21 -1.83 12.71 -3.70
C VAL A 21 -1.26 11.41 -3.15
N THR A 22 -0.44 10.73 -3.96
CA THR A 22 0.49 9.69 -3.47
C THR A 22 1.37 10.33 -2.39
N PRO A 23 1.42 9.78 -1.15
CA PRO A 23 2.21 10.38 -0.08
C PRO A 23 3.71 10.28 -0.40
N SER A 24 4.50 11.19 0.17
CA SER A 24 5.95 10.98 0.17
C SER A 24 6.32 9.74 1.00
N PRO A 25 7.42 9.04 0.71
CA PRO A 25 7.87 7.88 1.50
C PRO A 25 8.04 8.20 2.99
N GLU A 26 8.49 9.42 3.32
CA GLU A 26 8.58 9.87 4.71
C GLU A 26 7.22 10.02 5.38
N ALA A 27 6.27 10.70 4.73
CA ALA A 27 4.92 10.88 5.27
C ALA A 27 4.20 9.54 5.44
N PHE A 28 4.37 8.62 4.48
CA PHE A 28 3.86 7.26 4.56
C PHE A 28 4.42 6.51 5.77
N ARG A 29 5.74 6.48 5.96
CA ARG A 29 6.38 5.78 7.09
C ARG A 29 5.91 6.35 8.44
N MET A 30 5.83 7.67 8.57
CA MET A 30 5.35 8.31 9.79
C MET A 30 3.91 7.93 10.12
N ALA A 31 2.99 8.04 9.15
CA ALA A 31 1.59 7.71 9.35
C ALA A 31 1.39 6.22 9.70
N ARG A 32 2.10 5.32 9.01
CA ARG A 32 2.03 3.88 9.26
C ARG A 32 2.60 3.51 10.63
N ALA A 33 3.70 4.16 11.06
CA ALA A 33 4.29 3.93 12.37
C ALA A 33 3.33 4.32 13.51
N ASP A 34 2.71 5.50 13.42
CA ASP A 34 1.69 5.95 14.38
C ASP A 34 0.49 4.99 14.44
N GLY A 35 -0.06 4.62 13.28
CA GLY A 35 -1.18 3.69 13.19
C GLY A 35 -0.88 2.32 13.78
N ASN A 36 0.32 1.79 13.51
CA ASN A 36 0.76 0.51 14.06
C ASN A 36 0.91 0.55 15.58
N GLU A 37 1.48 1.61 16.16
CA GLU A 37 1.61 1.75 17.62
C GLU A 37 0.25 1.76 18.32
N ARG A 38 -0.72 2.46 17.72
CA ARG A 38 -2.10 2.50 18.21
C ARG A 38 -2.77 1.12 18.14
N LEU A 39 -2.54 0.35 17.08
CA LEU A 39 -3.06 -1.02 16.96
C LEU A 39 -2.44 -1.96 17.99
N ARG A 40 -1.12 -1.89 18.19
CA ARG A 40 -0.40 -2.72 19.18
C ARG A 40 -0.88 -2.48 20.60
N SER A 41 -1.04 -1.21 20.97
CA SER A 41 -1.56 -0.81 22.29
C SER A 41 -3.05 -1.14 22.49
N SER A 42 -3.79 -1.46 21.42
CA SER A 42 -5.21 -1.79 21.49
C SER A 42 -5.50 -3.27 21.81
N GLY A 43 -4.51 -4.17 21.77
CA GLY A 43 -4.72 -5.56 22.18
C GLY A 43 -3.64 -6.55 21.72
N SER A 44 -3.42 -7.59 22.54
CA SER A 44 -2.38 -8.61 22.32
C SER A 44 -2.58 -9.45 21.05
N LEU A 45 -3.81 -9.57 20.53
CA LEU A 45 -4.08 -10.26 19.27
C LEU A 45 -3.48 -9.50 18.07
N PHE A 46 -3.53 -8.17 18.06
CA PHE A 46 -2.90 -7.37 17.01
C PHE A 46 -1.38 -7.57 17.02
N GLU A 47 -0.76 -7.54 18.20
CA GLU A 47 0.69 -7.79 18.33
C GLU A 47 1.09 -9.21 17.88
N SER A 48 0.28 -10.21 18.20
CA SER A 48 0.50 -11.59 17.76
C SER A 48 0.46 -11.69 16.23
N PHE A 49 -0.46 -10.97 15.58
CA PHE A 49 -0.55 -10.94 14.13
C PHE A 49 0.64 -10.20 13.50
N PHE A 50 1.08 -9.06 14.05
CA PHE A 50 2.28 -8.37 13.57
C PHE A 50 3.53 -9.25 13.67
N SER A 51 3.66 -10.03 14.74
CA SER A 51 4.75 -10.99 14.91
C SER A 51 4.70 -12.09 13.84
N LEU A 52 3.50 -12.62 13.55
CA LEU A 52 3.29 -13.62 12.51
C LEU A 52 3.63 -13.07 11.12
N ASP A 53 3.14 -11.88 10.79
CA ASP A 53 3.38 -11.20 9.52
C ASP A 53 4.88 -10.97 9.29
N GLY A 54 5.58 -10.37 10.27
CA GLY A 54 7.03 -10.16 10.20
C GLY A 54 7.82 -11.46 10.04
N ALA A 55 7.40 -12.53 10.73
CA ALA A 55 8.05 -13.84 10.61
C ALA A 55 7.89 -14.46 9.22
N ALA A 56 6.76 -14.23 8.54
CA ALA A 56 6.51 -14.78 7.20
C ALA A 56 7.48 -14.22 6.14
N TYR A 57 7.92 -12.97 6.27
CA TYR A 57 8.85 -12.31 5.33
C TYR A 57 10.34 -12.56 5.63
N GLY A 58 10.68 -13.17 6.76
CA GLY A 58 12.06 -13.54 7.09
C GLY A 58 12.70 -14.50 6.07
N ALA A 59 14.02 -14.44 5.90
CA ALA A 59 14.74 -15.31 4.96
C ALA A 59 14.52 -16.81 5.26
N GLY A 60 14.41 -17.62 4.21
CA GLY A 60 14.30 -19.08 4.33
C GLY A 60 14.70 -19.76 3.02
N ALA A 61 13.90 -20.74 2.57
CA ALA A 61 14.10 -21.33 1.23
C ALA A 61 13.95 -20.31 0.10
N LEU A 62 13.15 -19.27 0.32
CA LEU A 62 13.10 -18.08 -0.52
C LEU A 62 13.85 -16.93 0.18
N PRO A 63 14.68 -16.16 -0.55
CA PRO A 63 15.29 -14.95 -0.01
C PRO A 63 14.22 -13.88 0.27
N VAL A 64 14.55 -12.95 1.17
CA VAL A 64 13.64 -11.85 1.56
C VAL A 64 13.15 -11.07 0.34
N SER A 65 14.06 -10.71 -0.58
CA SER A 65 13.72 -10.01 -1.82
C SER A 65 12.61 -10.68 -2.64
N VAL A 66 12.63 -12.01 -2.77
CA VAL A 66 11.58 -12.75 -3.48
C VAL A 66 10.28 -12.75 -2.68
N LYS A 67 10.35 -12.85 -1.35
CA LYS A 67 9.15 -12.78 -0.51
C LYS A 67 8.49 -11.40 -0.57
N GLU A 68 9.26 -10.33 -0.59
CA GLU A 68 8.73 -8.96 -0.73
C GLU A 68 8.06 -8.75 -2.11
N LEU A 69 8.62 -9.31 -3.19
CA LEU A 69 7.96 -9.32 -4.50
C LEU A 69 6.63 -10.09 -4.48
N LEU A 70 6.56 -11.23 -3.77
CA LEU A 70 5.31 -11.96 -3.59
C LEU A 70 4.30 -11.15 -2.76
N GLY A 71 4.75 -10.51 -1.68
CA GLY A 71 3.94 -9.60 -0.87
C GLY A 71 3.36 -8.44 -1.68
N LEU A 72 4.17 -7.85 -2.56
CA LEU A 72 3.76 -6.80 -3.49
C LEU A 72 2.62 -7.28 -4.40
N VAL A 73 2.78 -8.45 -5.05
CA VAL A 73 1.76 -9.02 -5.94
C VAL A 73 0.46 -9.31 -5.19
N VAL A 74 0.54 -9.92 -4.00
CA VAL A 74 -0.63 -10.21 -3.16
C VAL A 74 -1.32 -8.90 -2.74
N SER A 75 -0.55 -7.87 -2.41
CA SER A 75 -1.09 -6.55 -2.01
C SER A 75 -1.89 -5.89 -3.13
N VAL A 76 -1.40 -5.95 -4.37
CA VAL A 76 -2.14 -5.46 -5.54
C VAL A 76 -3.44 -6.25 -5.74
N MET A 77 -3.38 -7.59 -5.63
CA MET A 77 -4.57 -8.44 -5.78
C MET A 77 -5.62 -8.23 -4.69
N LYS A 78 -5.21 -7.78 -3.50
CA LYS A 78 -6.09 -7.43 -2.39
C LYS A 78 -6.55 -5.97 -2.39
N ASP A 79 -6.14 -5.20 -3.41
CA ASP A 79 -6.41 -3.77 -3.53
C ASP A 79 -6.01 -2.97 -2.27
N CYS A 80 -4.88 -3.35 -1.65
CA CYS A 80 -4.35 -2.70 -0.45
C CYS A 80 -3.26 -1.70 -0.82
N GLU A 81 -3.60 -0.41 -0.84
CA GLU A 81 -2.67 0.65 -1.19
C GLU A 81 -1.47 0.77 -0.23
N GLU A 82 -1.72 0.81 1.08
CA GLU A 82 -0.64 0.88 2.08
C GLU A 82 0.29 -0.34 2.04
N CYS A 83 -0.25 -1.52 1.74
CA CYS A 83 0.54 -2.74 1.63
C CYS A 83 1.45 -2.68 0.38
N VAL A 84 0.94 -2.14 -0.73
CA VAL A 84 1.74 -1.93 -1.96
C VAL A 84 2.90 -0.99 -1.68
N TYR A 85 2.66 0.17 -1.03
CA TYR A 85 3.73 1.10 -0.70
C TYR A 85 4.77 0.49 0.25
N TYR A 86 4.31 -0.24 1.26
CA TYR A 86 5.18 -0.96 2.19
C TYR A 86 6.10 -1.95 1.45
N HIS A 87 5.55 -2.81 0.59
CA HIS A 87 6.38 -3.78 -0.13
C HIS A 87 7.28 -3.13 -1.18
N LEU A 88 6.93 -1.96 -1.72
CA LEU A 88 7.83 -1.17 -2.57
C LEU A 88 9.02 -0.61 -1.79
N GLU A 89 8.81 -0.05 -0.58
CA GLU A 89 9.91 0.38 0.29
C GLU A 89 10.81 -0.80 0.65
N ARG A 90 10.22 -1.93 1.02
CA ARG A 90 10.98 -3.16 1.33
C ARG A 90 11.77 -3.67 0.12
N CYS A 91 11.19 -3.65 -1.08
CA CYS A 91 11.92 -3.99 -2.30
C CYS A 91 13.10 -3.03 -2.58
N ASP A 92 12.94 -1.74 -2.30
CA ASP A 92 14.02 -0.75 -2.42
C ASP A 92 15.15 -1.02 -1.41
N GLU A 93 14.80 -1.29 -0.15
CA GLU A 93 15.74 -1.62 0.93
C GLU A 93 16.53 -2.91 0.65
N GLU A 94 15.86 -3.93 0.12
CA GLU A 94 16.47 -5.20 -0.32
C GLU A 94 17.21 -5.08 -1.66
N ARG A 95 17.24 -3.88 -2.26
CA ARG A 95 17.90 -3.57 -3.55
C ARG A 95 17.43 -4.46 -4.70
N VAL A 96 16.14 -4.77 -4.73
CA VAL A 96 15.53 -5.47 -5.85
C VAL A 96 15.67 -4.63 -7.11
N ALA A 97 16.00 -5.25 -8.25
CA ALA A 97 16.11 -4.50 -9.50
C ALA A 97 14.75 -3.95 -9.91
N ARG A 98 14.73 -2.72 -10.45
CA ARG A 98 13.50 -2.04 -10.89
C ARG A 98 12.73 -2.89 -11.90
N GLU A 99 13.44 -3.56 -12.79
CA GLU A 99 12.89 -4.45 -13.81
C GLU A 99 12.14 -5.62 -13.18
N GLN A 100 12.67 -6.21 -12.10
CA GLN A 100 12.02 -7.30 -11.38
C GLN A 100 10.72 -6.84 -10.70
N VAL A 101 10.71 -5.62 -10.13
CA VAL A 101 9.48 -5.03 -9.55
C VAL A 101 8.44 -4.81 -10.64
N LEU A 102 8.84 -4.27 -11.80
CA LEU A 102 7.94 -4.05 -12.93
C LEU A 102 7.37 -5.37 -13.48
N GLU A 103 8.19 -6.41 -13.62
CA GLU A 103 7.72 -7.75 -14.02
C GLU A 103 6.70 -8.31 -13.02
N ALA A 104 6.93 -8.15 -11.72
CA ALA A 104 5.96 -8.56 -10.69
C ALA A 104 4.62 -7.79 -10.82
N LEU A 105 4.66 -6.48 -11.06
CA LEU A 105 3.46 -5.67 -11.28
C LEU A 105 2.71 -6.07 -12.56
N GLN A 106 3.41 -6.51 -13.60
CA GLN A 106 2.77 -7.07 -14.80
C GLN A 106 2.00 -8.37 -14.49
N ILE A 107 2.59 -9.25 -13.67
CA ILE A 107 1.89 -10.46 -13.19
C ILE A 107 0.65 -10.08 -12.37
N ALA A 108 0.76 -9.08 -11.50
CA ALA A 108 -0.38 -8.59 -10.73
C ALA A 108 -1.49 -8.01 -11.62
N LEU A 109 -1.15 -7.28 -12.68
CA LEU A 109 -2.10 -6.76 -13.67
C LEU A 109 -2.83 -7.90 -14.40
N VAL A 110 -2.11 -8.91 -14.87
CA VAL A 110 -2.71 -10.05 -15.59
C VAL A 110 -3.59 -10.87 -14.65
N GLY A 111 -3.13 -11.13 -13.43
CA GLY A 111 -3.86 -11.93 -12.46
C GLY A 111 -5.07 -11.22 -11.84
N GLY A 112 -4.99 -9.91 -11.62
CA GLY A 112 -6.07 -9.10 -11.05
C GLY A 112 -6.99 -8.45 -12.09
N GLY A 113 -6.57 -8.39 -13.35
CA GLY A 113 -7.29 -7.72 -14.43
C GLY A 113 -7.21 -6.19 -14.37
N SER A 114 -7.92 -5.54 -15.29
CA SER A 114 -7.87 -4.08 -15.49
C SER A 114 -8.31 -3.25 -14.28
N VAL A 115 -9.02 -3.85 -13.32
CA VAL A 115 -9.42 -3.19 -12.07
C VAL A 115 -8.22 -2.77 -11.22
N THR A 116 -7.07 -3.42 -11.37
CA THR A 116 -5.84 -3.08 -10.63
C THR A 116 -5.14 -1.83 -11.17
N ILE A 117 -5.48 -1.36 -12.38
CA ILE A 117 -4.80 -0.25 -13.06
C ILE A 117 -4.72 1.04 -12.20
N PRO A 118 -5.78 1.50 -11.50
CA PRO A 118 -5.69 2.69 -10.66
C PRO A 118 -4.68 2.54 -9.51
N LEU A 119 -4.62 1.37 -8.88
CA LEU A 119 -3.64 1.09 -7.84
C LEU A 119 -2.22 1.00 -8.41
N LEU A 120 -2.04 0.37 -9.58
CA LEU A 120 -0.74 0.29 -10.26
C LEU A 120 -0.20 1.67 -10.65
N ARG A 121 -1.05 2.61 -11.07
CA ARG A 121 -0.61 4.00 -11.34
C ARG A 121 -0.01 4.65 -10.09
N ARG A 122 -0.67 4.48 -8.95
CA ARG A 122 -0.18 4.98 -7.65
C ARG A 122 1.09 4.26 -7.20
N ALA A 123 1.17 2.94 -7.41
CA ALA A 123 2.36 2.15 -7.14
C ALA A 123 3.58 2.69 -7.91
N ILE A 124 3.43 2.98 -9.21
CA ILE A 124 4.49 3.57 -10.03
C ILE A 124 4.87 4.96 -9.51
N SER A 125 3.90 5.83 -9.22
CA SER A 125 4.19 7.16 -8.68
C SER A 125 4.94 7.11 -7.35
N PHE A 126 4.57 6.19 -6.44
CA PHE A 126 5.25 6.02 -5.17
C PHE A 126 6.67 5.44 -5.36
N MET A 127 6.81 4.44 -6.23
CA MET A 127 8.09 3.80 -6.54
C MET A 127 9.11 4.79 -7.10
N GLU A 128 8.67 5.82 -7.84
CA GLU A 128 9.56 6.85 -8.37
C GLU A 128 10.16 7.77 -7.31
N GLU A 129 9.52 7.89 -6.15
CA GLU A 129 10.02 8.67 -5.01
C GLU A 129 11.07 7.89 -4.18
N LEU A 130 11.30 6.62 -4.49
CA LEU A 130 12.22 5.76 -3.74
C LEU A 130 13.69 5.89 -4.21
N PRO A 131 14.67 5.82 -3.29
CA PRO A 131 16.07 6.12 -3.60
C PRO A 131 16.74 5.23 -4.65
N THR A 132 16.34 3.96 -4.75
CA THR A 132 16.96 2.97 -5.66
C THR A 132 16.06 2.71 -6.85
N LEU A 133 14.78 2.41 -6.60
CA LEU A 133 13.78 2.10 -7.63
C LEU A 133 13.38 3.33 -8.46
N GLY A 134 13.57 4.55 -7.94
CA GLY A 134 13.31 5.79 -8.68
C GLY A 134 14.37 6.14 -9.74
N LYS A 135 15.56 5.52 -9.71
CA LYS A 135 16.71 5.88 -10.57
C LYS A 135 16.65 5.36 -12.02
N GLY A 136 15.47 5.14 -12.57
CA GLY A 136 15.25 4.56 -13.91
C GLY A 136 14.55 5.47 -14.93
N ARG A 137 14.50 6.79 -14.71
CA ARG A 137 13.94 7.74 -15.69
C ARG A 137 14.86 7.84 -16.91
N ALA A 138 14.50 7.13 -17.97
CA ALA A 138 14.94 7.42 -19.34
C ALA A 138 14.09 8.55 -19.92
#